data_AF-D8RLJ8-F1
#
_entry.id   AF-D8RLJ8-F1
#
_cell.length_a   1.000
_cell.length_b   1.000
_cell.length_c   1.000
_cell.angle_alpha   90.00
_cell.angle_beta   90.00
_cell.angle_gamma   90.00
#
_symmetry.space_group_name_H-M   'P 1'
#
loop_
_entity.id
_entity.type
_entity.pdbx_description
1 polymer ?
#
loop_
_entity_poly.entity_id
_entity_poly.type
_entity_poly.pdbx_seq_one_letter_code
_entity_poly.pdbx_strand_id
1 'polypeptide(L)'
;ATRYIVGDEVGWSDPSMSNVSYADWALKHRFHVGDSLVFKYPSDAHTVLKVNRQDFEACHNSNSMASYKDGESIVHLSSAGPHWFICGETSHCNQGQKFGIMV
;
A
#
# COMPACT_ATOMS: atom_id res chain seq x y z
N ALA A 1 9.38 -0.11 17.25
CA ALA A 1 9.10 -0.36 15.83
C ALA A 1 8.02 -1.42 15.75
N THR A 2 6.86 -1.05 15.23
CA THR A 2 5.70 -1.91 15.03
C THR A 2 5.65 -2.36 13.57
N ARG A 3 5.16 -3.58 13.35
CA ARG A 3 4.90 -4.14 12.01
C ARG A 3 3.40 -4.15 11.79
N TYR A 4 2.93 -3.48 10.76
CA TYR A 4 1.52 -3.42 10.38
C TYR A 4 1.30 -4.29 9.15
N ILE A 5 0.47 -5.33 9.29
CA ILE A 5 0.06 -6.13 8.13
C ILE A 5 -1.02 -5.33 7.39
N VAL A 6 -0.72 -4.92 6.16
CA VAL A 6 -1.64 -4.11 5.36
C VAL A 6 -2.86 -4.95 5.02
N GLY A 7 -4.05 -4.48 5.41
CA GLY A 7 -5.30 -5.22 5.23
C GLY A 7 -5.55 -6.33 6.26
N ASP A 8 -4.77 -6.38 7.35
CA ASP A 8 -4.89 -7.36 8.43
C ASP A 8 -4.87 -8.81 7.90
N GLU A 9 -5.87 -9.63 8.22
CA GLU A 9 -5.95 -11.03 7.77
C GLU A 9 -6.15 -11.18 6.25
N VAL A 10 -6.71 -10.16 5.59
CA VAL A 10 -6.98 -10.17 4.15
C VAL A 10 -5.70 -9.95 3.34
N GLY A 11 -4.77 -9.14 3.86
CA GLY A 11 -3.55 -8.77 3.13
C GLY A 11 -3.79 -7.74 2.04
N TRP A 12 -2.90 -7.75 1.03
CA TRP A 12 -2.92 -6.84 -0.11
C TRP A 12 -3.55 -7.53 -1.34
N SER A 13 -4.83 -7.25 -1.59
CA SER A 13 -5.68 -7.92 -2.56
C SER A 13 -6.58 -6.94 -3.31
N ASP A 14 -7.18 -7.39 -4.40
CA ASP A 14 -8.19 -6.62 -5.12
C ASP A 14 -9.44 -6.40 -4.22
N PRO A 15 -9.82 -5.13 -3.94
CA PRO A 15 -11.01 -4.81 -3.14
C PRO A 15 -12.33 -5.27 -3.77
N SER A 16 -12.38 -5.54 -5.07
CA SER A 16 -13.60 -6.09 -5.69
C SER A 16 -13.87 -7.54 -5.27
N MET A 17 -12.81 -8.26 -4.88
CA MET A 17 -12.87 -9.65 -4.44
C MET A 17 -12.71 -9.79 -2.92
N SER A 18 -12.46 -8.69 -2.21
CA SER A 18 -12.20 -8.69 -0.77
C SER A 18 -12.91 -7.53 -0.07
N ASN A 19 -13.54 -7.78 1.07
CA ASN A 19 -14.27 -6.74 1.83
C ASN A 19 -13.31 -5.84 2.65
N VAL A 20 -12.22 -5.38 2.03
CA VAL A 20 -11.20 -4.53 2.67
C VAL A 20 -11.22 -3.12 2.10
N SER A 21 -11.26 -2.14 2.99
CA SER A 21 -11.05 -0.73 2.67
C SER A 21 -9.68 -0.33 3.21
N TYR A 22 -8.69 -0.15 2.34
CA TYR A 22 -7.34 0.22 2.77
C TYR A 22 -7.27 1.63 3.35
N ALA A 23 -8.18 2.52 2.94
CA ALA A 23 -8.34 3.83 3.55
C ALA A 23 -8.80 3.71 5.02
N ASP A 24 -9.81 2.89 5.29
CA ASP A 24 -10.29 2.68 6.67
C ASP A 24 -9.27 1.93 7.52
N TRP A 25 -8.57 0.96 6.92
CA TRP A 25 -7.45 0.28 7.57
C TRP A 25 -6.37 1.28 7.99
N ALA A 26 -5.96 2.18 7.11
CA ALA A 26 -4.95 3.20 7.41
C ALA A 26 -5.39 4.13 8.56
N LEU A 27 -6.67 4.52 8.62
CA LEU A 27 -7.20 5.41 9.66
C LEU A 27 -7.22 4.80 11.07
N LYS A 28 -7.29 3.47 11.18
CA LYS A 28 -7.28 2.73 12.46
C LYS A 28 -5.92 2.75 13.14
N HIS A 29 -4.85 3.02 12.40
CA HIS A 29 -3.48 2.93 12.88
C HIS A 29 -2.85 4.30 13.13
N ARG A 30 -1.75 4.30 13.89
CA ARG A 30 -0.90 5.47 14.15
C ARG A 30 0.54 5.06 13.86
N PHE A 31 1.06 5.55 12.75
CA PHE A 31 2.39 5.18 12.26
C PHE A 31 3.43 6.15 12.80
N HIS A 32 4.63 5.63 13.07
CA HIS A 32 5.77 6.42 13.52
C HIS A 32 7.02 6.06 12.72
N VAL A 33 7.99 6.97 12.70
CA VAL A 33 9.32 6.68 12.12
C VAL A 33 9.93 5.46 12.82
N GLY A 34 10.39 4.50 12.02
CA GLY A 34 10.92 3.22 12.47
C GLY A 34 9.91 2.07 12.41
N ASP A 35 8.62 2.33 12.19
CA ASP A 35 7.63 1.30 11.93
C ASP A 35 7.78 0.70 10.51
N SER A 36 7.01 -0.34 10.22
CA SER A 36 7.01 -0.98 8.91
C SER A 36 5.64 -1.46 8.48
N LEU A 37 5.41 -1.42 7.17
CA LEU A 37 4.24 -2.00 6.51
C LEU A 37 4.63 -3.35 5.90
N VAL A 38 3.83 -4.37 6.15
CA VAL A 38 4.01 -5.72 5.61
C VAL A 38 2.88 -5.97 4.61
N PHE A 39 3.24 -6.07 3.34
CA PHE A 39 2.31 -6.38 2.25
C PHE A 39 2.43 -7.86 1.93
N LYS A 40 1.32 -8.60 2.00
CA LYS A 40 1.23 -10.01 1.60
C LYS A 40 0.28 -10.14 0.44
N TYR A 41 0.73 -10.71 -0.67
CA TYR A 41 -0.05 -10.79 -1.90
C TYR A 41 0.47 -11.88 -2.85
N PRO A 42 -0.37 -12.47 -3.70
CA PRO A 42 0.09 -13.24 -4.85
C PRO A 42 0.90 -12.34 -5.82
N SER A 43 2.20 -12.63 -5.98
CA SER A 43 3.12 -11.79 -6.77
C SER A 43 2.86 -11.83 -8.28
N ASP A 44 2.09 -12.80 -8.74
CA ASP A 44 1.56 -12.89 -10.10
C ASP A 44 0.36 -11.95 -10.34
N ALA A 45 -0.38 -11.59 -9.28
CA ALA A 45 -1.59 -10.77 -9.36
C ALA A 45 -1.40 -9.31 -8.92
N HIS A 46 -0.51 -9.03 -7.96
CA HIS A 46 -0.37 -7.69 -7.39
C HIS A 46 1.09 -7.23 -7.32
N THR A 47 1.24 -5.92 -7.22
CA THR A 47 2.50 -5.24 -6.89
C THR A 47 2.25 -4.21 -5.80
N VAL A 48 3.32 -3.71 -5.21
CA VAL A 48 3.28 -2.55 -4.30
C VAL A 48 4.15 -1.46 -4.88
N LEU A 49 3.56 -0.31 -5.18
CA LEU A 49 4.30 0.86 -5.65
C LEU A 49 4.20 1.96 -4.59
N LYS A 50 5.34 2.54 -4.22
CA LYS A 50 5.38 3.81 -3.49
C LYS A 50 5.42 4.95 -4.50
N VAL A 51 4.48 5.88 -4.40
CA VAL A 51 4.30 6.95 -5.40
C VAL A 51 4.17 8.32 -4.71
N ASN A 52 4.20 9.40 -5.50
CA ASN A 52 3.83 10.72 -5.02
C ASN A 52 2.29 10.88 -4.97
N ARG A 53 1.80 12.00 -4.44
CA ARG A 53 0.35 12.25 -4.29
C ARG A 53 -0.39 12.31 -5.63
N GLN A 54 0.19 12.94 -6.65
CA GLN A 54 -0.43 13.10 -7.96
C GLN A 54 -0.64 11.74 -8.64
N ASP A 55 0.39 10.90 -8.63
CA ASP A 55 0.34 9.56 -9.20
C ASP A 55 -0.57 8.63 -8.39
N PHE A 56 -0.62 8.81 -7.07
CA PHE A 56 -1.61 8.14 -6.23
C PHE A 56 -3.04 8.51 -6.64
N GLU A 57 -3.37 9.80 -6.75
CA GLU A 57 -4.70 10.29 -7.13
C GLU A 57 -5.12 9.77 -8.51
N ALA A 58 -4.20 9.80 -9.48
CA ALA A 58 -4.45 9.37 -10.86
C ALA A 58 -4.27 7.85 -11.11
N CYS A 59 -3.82 7.08 -10.12
CA CYS A 59 -3.42 5.68 -10.31
C CYS A 59 -2.37 5.49 -11.41
N HIS A 60 -1.40 6.41 -11.50
CA HIS A 60 -0.27 6.29 -12.42
C HIS A 60 0.86 5.46 -11.80
N ASN A 61 1.38 4.51 -12.58
CA ASN A 61 2.43 3.59 -12.15
C ASN A 61 3.82 3.87 -12.77
N SER A 62 3.93 4.88 -13.65
CA SER A 62 5.14 5.14 -14.44
C SER A 62 6.29 5.79 -13.67
N ASN A 63 5.99 6.51 -12.58
CA ASN A 63 6.98 7.26 -11.79
C ASN A 63 7.07 6.77 -10.34
N SER A 64 7.01 5.45 -10.14
CA SER A 64 7.13 4.87 -8.79
C SER A 64 8.50 5.17 -8.17
N MET A 65 8.49 5.63 -6.91
CA MET A 65 9.70 5.83 -6.10
C MET A 65 10.28 4.51 -5.59
N ALA A 66 9.42 3.49 -5.45
CA ALA A 66 9.81 2.12 -5.13
C ALA A 66 8.75 1.16 -5.71
N SER A 67 9.18 -0.06 -6.05
CA SER A 67 8.34 -1.11 -6.62
C SER A 67 8.70 -2.46 -6.03
N TYR A 68 7.69 -3.24 -5.68
CA TYR A 68 7.84 -4.59 -5.11
C TYR A 68 6.89 -5.57 -5.81
N LYS A 69 7.39 -6.79 -6.07
CA LYS A 69 6.67 -7.91 -6.71
C LYS A 69 7.21 -9.25 -6.20
N ASP A 70 7.49 -9.36 -4.92
CA ASP A 70 8.09 -10.53 -4.26
C ASP A 70 7.07 -11.37 -3.46
N GLY A 71 5.82 -10.89 -3.35
CA GLY A 71 4.69 -11.58 -2.73
C GLY A 71 4.61 -11.41 -1.21
N GLU A 72 5.73 -11.12 -0.55
CA GLU A 72 5.75 -10.54 0.79
C GLU A 72 6.78 -9.40 0.84
N SER A 73 6.30 -8.16 0.82
CA SER A 73 7.16 -6.97 0.84
C SER A 73 7.11 -6.28 2.19
N ILE A 74 8.28 -5.87 2.70
CA ILE A 74 8.39 -5.07 3.92
C ILE A 74 8.86 -3.66 3.55
N VAL A 75 8.02 -2.66 3.84
CA VAL A 75 8.36 -1.24 3.63
C VAL A 75 8.65 -0.60 4.97
N HIS A 76 9.88 -0.14 5.16
CA HIS A 76 10.28 0.60 6.36
C HIS A 76 9.87 2.08 6.26
N LEU A 77 9.26 2.60 7.31
CA LEU A 77 8.83 4.00 7.43
C LEU A 77 9.97 4.81 8.05
N SER A 78 10.93 5.24 7.23
CA SER A 78 12.18 5.88 7.68
C SER A 78 12.12 7.41 7.75
N SER A 79 10.99 8.02 7.40
CA SER A 79 10.82 9.47 7.38
C SER A 79 9.42 9.85 7.85
N ALA A 80 9.31 10.97 8.57
CA ALA A 80 8.01 11.58 8.82
C ALA A 80 7.46 12.17 7.52
N GLY A 81 6.14 12.32 7.44
CA GLY A 81 5.49 12.86 6.26
C GLY A 81 4.55 11.87 5.57
N PRO A 82 3.83 12.34 4.55
CA PRO A 82 2.84 11.52 3.87
C PRO A 82 3.52 10.45 3.01
N HIS A 83 2.95 9.25 3.01
CA HIS A 83 3.35 8.16 2.12
C HIS A 83 2.15 7.60 1.40
N TRP A 84 2.31 7.33 0.10
CA TRP A 84 1.24 6.88 -0.78
C TRP A 84 1.64 5.57 -1.44
N PHE A 85 0.71 4.61 -1.39
CA PHE A 85 0.91 3.27 -1.92
C PHE A 85 -0.24 2.89 -2.85
N ILE A 86 0.10 2.25 -3.96
CA ILE A 86 -0.87 1.73 -4.95
C ILE A 86 -0.46 0.33 -5.40
N CYS A 87 -1.43 -0.45 -5.90
CA CYS A 87 -1.13 -1.56 -6.78
C CYS A 87 -0.80 -1.01 -8.17
N GLY A 88 0.20 -1.59 -8.83
CA GLY A 88 0.62 -1.16 -10.17
C GLY A 88 -0.35 -1.55 -11.28
N GLU A 89 -1.27 -2.48 -11.02
CA GLU A 89 -2.38 -2.75 -11.93
C GLU A 89 -3.42 -1.63 -11.82
N THR A 90 -3.55 -0.83 -12.87
CA THR A 90 -4.37 0.39 -12.90
C THR A 90 -5.83 0.10 -12.53
N SER A 91 -6.37 -1.03 -12.98
CA SER A 91 -7.73 -1.42 -12.62
C SER A 91 -7.88 -1.68 -11.12
N HIS A 92 -6.93 -2.35 -10.47
CA HIS A 92 -6.95 -2.60 -9.03
C HIS A 92 -6.81 -1.30 -8.22
N CYS A 93 -5.90 -0.41 -8.63
CA CYS A 93 -5.72 0.89 -7.96
C CYS A 93 -7.01 1.72 -7.99
N ASN A 94 -7.67 1.80 -9.15
CA ASN A 94 -8.93 2.55 -9.30
C ASN A 94 -10.09 1.94 -8.50
N GLN A 95 -10.06 0.62 -8.27
CA GLN A 95 -11.02 -0.08 -7.42
C GLN A 95 -10.71 0.05 -5.92
N GLY A 96 -9.63 0.74 -5.55
CA GLY A 96 -9.32 1.06 -4.17
C GLY A 96 -8.15 0.29 -3.58
N GLN A 97 -7.38 -0.48 -4.38
CA GLN A 97 -6.13 -1.11 -3.93
C GLN A 97 -5.00 -0.07 -3.81
N LYS A 98 -5.24 0.91 -2.94
CA LYS A 98 -4.42 2.10 -2.71
C LYS A 98 -4.73 2.67 -1.32
N PHE A 99 -3.73 3.25 -0.67
CA PHE A 99 -3.94 4.06 0.52
C PHE A 99 -2.82 5.07 0.74
N GLY A 100 -3.13 6.08 1.56
CA GLY A 100 -2.15 7.02 2.09
C GLY A 100 -2.05 6.87 3.60
N ILE A 101 -0.86 7.11 4.14
CA ILE A 101 -0.62 7.20 5.59
C ILE A 101 0.14 8.46 5.94
N MET A 102 0.02 8.83 7.22
CA MET A 102 0.81 9.89 7.86
C MET A 102 1.74 9.23 8.87
N VAL A 103 3.04 9.49 8.75
CA VAL A 103 4.10 9.04 9.66
C VAL A 103 4.71 10.21 10.40
#